data_AF-A0A1U8HYR6-F1
#
_entry.id   AF-A0A1U8HYR6-F1
#
_cell.length_a   1.000
_cell.length_b   1.000
_cell.length_c   1.000
_cell.angle_alpha   90.00
_cell.angle_beta   90.00
_cell.angle_gamma   90.00
#
_symmetry.space_group_name_H-M   'P 1'
#
loop_
_entity.id
_entity.type
_entity.pdbx_description
1 polymer ?
#
loop_
_entity_poly.entity_id
_entity_poly.type
_entity_poly.pdbx_seq_one_letter_code
_entity_poly.pdbx_strand_id
1 'polypeptide(L)'
;MQLHFENIQRIADTTTLPHAMPYLSCRIAEDLNLSHLMERLVKGKDQPNSLSSSEKLELWDRLKILSFTRMVVSIWAVTILSLYIRVQVNILGRHLYIDTARGLGSSYLLEEADLIDRDDQQKFLASADFLANHGLPKLISSMQTAATEVLKAKQLRDFFNTAILHETIMQILDVFLSMGSPHHWVDCLMPEDPRLYKLAKTSSDETNPPEFTKFDQLMVETREVLSSAEFSNVVELSLKAVAKALVEEKGFQSGGGNLTNGMPLARLLPRIAQICPTLVEEPSKNQFIQIIQSVPEVGLFFTLLYSNMSAS
;
A
#
# COMPACT_ATOMS: atom_id res chain seq x y z
N MET A 1 -2.78 29.35 6.67
CA MET A 1 -3.27 28.15 5.96
C MET A 1 -2.21 27.52 5.08
N GLN A 2 -1.73 28.16 4.00
CA GLN A 2 -0.74 27.54 3.07
C GLN A 2 0.54 27.05 3.77
N LEU A 3 1.19 27.87 4.59
CA LEU A 3 2.38 27.45 5.35
C LEU A 3 2.12 26.24 6.26
N HIS A 4 0.93 26.14 6.83
CA HIS A 4 0.55 24.99 7.66
C HIS A 4 0.36 23.74 6.80
N PHE A 5 -0.30 23.86 5.65
CA PHE A 5 -0.43 22.75 4.69
C PHE A 5 0.94 22.22 4.21
N GLU A 6 1.86 23.11 3.83
CA GLU A 6 3.23 22.73 3.44
C GLU A 6 3.98 22.04 4.59
N ASN A 7 3.73 22.47 5.84
CA ASN A 7 4.25 21.79 7.02
C ASN A 7 3.69 20.38 7.20
N ILE A 8 2.38 20.21 6.97
CA ILE A 8 1.71 18.89 7.00
C ILE A 8 2.29 17.94 5.94
N GLN A 9 2.49 18.41 4.70
CA GLN A 9 3.10 17.57 3.66
C GLN A 9 4.50 17.12 4.07
N ARG A 10 5.31 18.03 4.64
CA ARG A 10 6.64 17.68 5.13
C ARG A 10 6.61 16.66 6.25
N ILE A 11 5.68 16.79 7.21
CA ILE A 11 5.51 15.82 8.31
C ILE A 11 5.18 14.42 7.77
N ALA A 12 4.33 14.33 6.74
CA ALA A 12 4.04 13.07 6.07
C ALA A 12 5.33 12.41 5.57
N ASP A 13 6.19 13.19 4.91
CA ASP A 13 7.41 12.70 4.25
C ASP A 13 8.57 12.42 5.20
N THR A 14 8.76 13.24 6.23
CA THR A 14 9.95 13.17 7.09
C THR A 14 9.71 12.41 8.39
N THR A 15 8.45 12.15 8.75
CA THR A 15 8.13 11.60 10.07
C THR A 15 7.18 10.41 9.98
N THR A 16 5.96 10.61 9.47
CA THR A 16 4.93 9.57 9.59
C THR A 16 5.16 8.40 8.63
N LEU A 17 5.46 8.67 7.35
CA LEU A 17 5.72 7.60 6.36
C LEU A 17 7.03 6.85 6.67
N PRO A 18 8.16 7.51 7.02
CA PRO A 18 9.37 6.81 7.47
C PRO A 18 9.19 5.94 8.72
N HIS A 19 8.19 6.24 9.57
CA HIS A 19 7.89 5.43 10.74
C HIS A 19 7.10 4.15 10.37
N ALA A 20 6.08 4.26 9.51
CA ALA A 20 5.22 3.13 9.15
C ALA A 20 5.85 2.18 8.12
N MET A 21 6.65 2.72 7.19
CA MET A 21 7.17 1.96 6.05
C MET A 21 8.06 0.76 6.43
N PRO A 22 9.04 0.87 7.36
CA PRO A 22 9.93 -0.25 7.69
C PRO A 22 9.19 -1.51 8.16
N TYR A 23 8.13 -1.33 8.96
CA TYR A 23 7.34 -2.44 9.46
C TYR A 23 6.58 -3.15 8.33
N LEU A 24 5.94 -2.38 7.44
CA LEU A 24 5.28 -2.93 6.25
C LEU A 24 6.27 -3.67 5.33
N SER A 25 7.45 -3.09 5.08
CA SER A 25 8.49 -3.70 4.25
C SER A 25 8.97 -5.03 4.83
N CYS A 26 9.15 -5.10 6.15
CA CYS A 26 9.52 -6.32 6.86
C CYS A 26 8.46 -7.41 6.67
N ARG A 27 7.19 -7.06 6.93
CA ARG A 27 6.05 -7.99 6.78
C ARG A 27 5.90 -8.51 5.35
N ILE A 28 6.05 -7.64 4.33
CA ILE A 28 6.04 -8.07 2.92
C ILE A 28 7.20 -9.03 2.62
N ALA A 29 8.40 -8.77 3.14
CA ALA A 29 9.57 -9.63 2.92
C ALA A 29 9.41 -11.01 3.58
N GLU A 30 8.79 -11.07 4.76
CA GLU A 30 8.52 -12.30 5.50
C GLU A 30 7.38 -13.12 4.86
N ASP A 31 6.21 -12.50 4.66
CA ASP A 31 5.00 -13.20 4.23
C ASP A 31 5.07 -13.63 2.74
N LEU A 32 5.93 -12.99 1.94
CA LEU A 32 6.17 -13.31 0.52
C LEU A 32 7.61 -13.78 0.26
N ASN A 33 8.23 -14.46 1.24
CA ASN A 33 9.56 -15.03 1.09
C ASN A 33 9.55 -16.22 0.10
N LEU A 34 10.34 -16.09 -0.98
CA LEU A 34 10.43 -17.10 -2.04
C LEU A 34 11.71 -17.94 -1.99
N SER A 35 12.61 -17.69 -1.03
CA SER A 35 13.93 -18.33 -0.95
C SER A 35 13.85 -19.84 -0.90
N HIS A 36 12.92 -20.40 -0.11
CA HIS A 36 12.71 -21.84 -0.02
C HIS A 36 12.33 -22.48 -1.37
N LEU A 37 11.50 -21.81 -2.19
CA LEU A 37 11.13 -22.31 -3.52
C LEU A 37 12.31 -22.26 -4.48
N MET A 38 13.09 -21.17 -4.44
CA MET A 38 14.31 -21.04 -5.25
C MET A 38 15.35 -22.10 -4.87
N GLU A 39 15.59 -22.34 -3.59
CA GLU A 39 16.50 -23.37 -3.09
C GLU A 39 16.08 -24.77 -3.54
N ARG A 40 14.79 -25.10 -3.49
CA ARG A 40 14.27 -26.38 -4.00
C ARG A 40 14.50 -26.53 -5.50
N LEU A 41 14.29 -25.47 -6.28
CA LEU A 41 14.53 -25.48 -7.72
C LEU A 41 16.02 -25.63 -8.07
N VAL A 42 16.91 -25.01 -7.28
CA VAL A 42 18.37 -25.15 -7.42
C VAL A 42 18.81 -26.58 -7.09
N LYS A 43 18.36 -27.13 -5.96
CA LYS A 43 18.65 -28.53 -5.58
C LYS A 43 18.18 -29.52 -6.66
N GLY A 44 17.00 -29.30 -7.25
CA GLY A 44 16.51 -30.10 -8.38
C GLY A 44 17.34 -30.00 -9.65
N LYS A 45 18.07 -28.91 -9.84
CA LYS A 45 19.00 -28.74 -10.97
C LYS A 45 20.32 -29.47 -10.70
N ASP A 46 20.83 -29.39 -9.49
CA ASP A 46 22.12 -29.98 -9.09
C ASP A 46 22.01 -31.51 -8.85
N GLN A 47 20.82 -32.00 -8.49
CA GLN A 47 20.53 -33.42 -8.26
C GLN A 47 19.33 -33.86 -9.12
N PRO A 48 19.55 -34.40 -10.35
CA PRO A 48 18.50 -34.68 -11.33
C PRO A 48 17.42 -35.68 -10.88
N ASN A 49 17.73 -36.52 -9.88
CA ASN A 49 16.79 -37.51 -9.34
C ASN A 49 16.02 -37.01 -8.11
N SER A 50 16.28 -35.79 -7.63
CA SER A 50 15.65 -35.26 -6.40
C SER A 50 14.25 -34.71 -6.61
N LEU A 51 13.88 -34.36 -7.85
CA LEU A 51 12.56 -33.87 -8.23
C LEU A 51 12.13 -34.47 -9.57
N SER A 52 10.90 -34.98 -9.63
CA SER A 52 10.28 -35.41 -10.88
C SER A 52 10.02 -34.21 -11.81
N SER A 53 9.82 -34.49 -13.10
CA SER A 53 9.49 -33.43 -14.07
C SER A 53 8.19 -32.70 -13.76
N SER A 54 7.19 -33.39 -13.18
CA SER A 54 5.91 -32.79 -12.76
C SER A 54 6.13 -31.81 -11.61
N GLU A 55 6.82 -32.25 -10.54
CA GLU A 55 7.09 -31.40 -9.38
C GLU A 55 7.91 -30.17 -9.75
N LYS A 56 8.87 -30.31 -10.68
CA LYS A 56 9.64 -29.18 -11.18
C LYS A 56 8.76 -28.15 -11.86
N LEU A 57 7.82 -28.59 -12.71
CA LEU A 57 6.90 -27.70 -13.42
C LEU A 57 5.96 -26.98 -12.44
N GLU A 58 5.42 -27.70 -11.46
CA GLU A 58 4.59 -27.12 -10.40
C GLU A 58 5.34 -26.07 -9.56
N LEU A 59 6.60 -26.34 -9.20
CA LEU A 59 7.43 -25.38 -8.47
C LEU A 59 7.68 -24.10 -9.28
N TRP A 60 7.94 -24.23 -10.58
CA TRP A 60 8.10 -23.07 -11.45
C TRP A 60 6.80 -22.28 -11.62
N ASP A 61 5.66 -22.97 -11.76
CA ASP A 61 4.37 -22.31 -11.87
C ASP A 61 4.02 -21.56 -10.57
N ARG A 62 4.26 -22.18 -9.41
CA ARG A 62 4.11 -21.53 -8.10
C ARG A 62 5.06 -20.34 -7.95
N LEU A 63 6.32 -20.47 -8.38
CA LEU A 63 7.28 -19.37 -8.36
C LEU A 63 6.81 -18.23 -9.27
N LYS A 64 6.26 -18.53 -10.45
CA LYS A 64 5.69 -17.54 -11.37
C LYS A 64 4.59 -16.74 -10.67
N ILE A 65 3.59 -17.42 -10.11
CA ILE A 65 2.47 -16.75 -9.43
C ILE A 65 2.98 -15.90 -8.27
N LEU A 66 3.74 -16.47 -7.34
CA LEU A 66 4.16 -15.76 -6.14
C LEU A 66 5.14 -14.61 -6.42
N SER A 67 5.96 -14.71 -7.48
CA SER A 67 6.85 -13.60 -7.88
C SER A 67 6.05 -12.39 -8.33
N PHE A 68 5.00 -12.61 -9.13
CA PHE A 68 4.09 -11.54 -9.53
C PHE A 68 3.26 -11.05 -8.35
N THR A 69 2.71 -11.94 -7.51
CA THR A 69 2.01 -11.56 -6.28
C THR A 69 2.86 -10.63 -5.44
N ARG A 70 4.13 -10.98 -5.17
CA ARG A 70 5.02 -10.12 -4.40
C ARG A 70 5.21 -8.76 -5.03
N MET A 71 5.42 -8.71 -6.34
CA MET A 71 5.59 -7.47 -7.08
C MET A 71 4.34 -6.56 -6.99
N VAL A 72 3.15 -7.09 -7.27
CA VAL A 72 1.92 -6.29 -7.27
C VAL A 72 1.46 -5.93 -5.85
N VAL A 73 1.69 -6.78 -4.85
CA VAL A 73 1.49 -6.43 -3.43
C VAL A 73 2.42 -5.29 -3.03
N SER A 74 3.70 -5.33 -3.40
CA SER A 74 4.64 -4.24 -3.12
C SER A 74 4.23 -2.92 -3.78
N ILE A 75 3.86 -2.94 -5.07
CA ILE A 75 3.36 -1.75 -5.78
C ILE A 75 2.14 -1.17 -5.05
N TRP A 76 1.15 -2.01 -4.75
CA TRP A 76 -0.11 -1.56 -4.13
C TRP A 76 0.12 -1.04 -2.71
N ALA A 77 0.85 -1.79 -1.88
CA ALA A 77 1.06 -1.48 -0.47
C ALA A 77 1.86 -0.18 -0.27
N VAL A 78 2.92 0.04 -1.07
CA VAL A 78 3.70 1.29 -1.03
C VAL A 78 2.86 2.47 -1.47
N THR A 79 2.12 2.31 -2.57
CA THR A 79 1.27 3.36 -3.12
C THR A 79 0.20 3.77 -2.13
N ILE A 80 -0.54 2.79 -1.62
CA ILE A 80 -1.67 3.06 -0.74
C ILE A 80 -1.22 3.58 0.63
N LEU A 81 -0.12 3.07 1.20
CA LEU A 81 0.39 3.57 2.47
C LEU A 81 0.85 5.03 2.32
N SER A 82 1.56 5.36 1.25
CA SER A 82 2.01 6.73 0.96
C SER A 82 0.84 7.71 0.85
N LEU A 83 -0.26 7.30 0.22
CA LEU A 83 -1.48 8.10 0.10
C LEU A 83 -2.27 8.15 1.42
N TYR A 84 -2.40 7.02 2.12
CA TYR A 84 -3.12 6.90 3.39
C TYR A 84 -2.52 7.79 4.48
N ILE A 85 -1.19 7.75 4.65
CA ILE A 85 -0.50 8.63 5.60
C ILE A 85 -0.81 10.10 5.32
N ARG A 86 -0.85 10.50 4.05
CA ARG A 86 -1.21 11.87 3.66
C ARG A 86 -2.66 12.19 3.98
N VAL A 87 -3.60 11.26 3.74
CA VAL A 87 -5.00 11.45 4.15
C VAL A 87 -5.05 11.72 5.66
N GLN A 88 -4.42 10.87 6.47
CA GLN A 88 -4.41 11.02 7.92
C GLN A 88 -3.83 12.36 8.36
N VAL A 89 -2.62 12.73 7.92
CA VAL A 89 -2.00 13.97 8.39
C VAL A 89 -2.73 15.22 7.89
N ASN A 90 -3.38 15.18 6.72
CA ASN A 90 -4.17 16.31 6.22
C ASN A 90 -5.47 16.46 7.01
N ILE A 91 -6.20 15.36 7.28
CA ILE A 91 -7.40 15.38 8.12
C ILE A 91 -7.03 15.90 9.51
N LEU A 92 -6.07 15.25 10.18
CA LEU A 92 -5.68 15.63 11.53
C LEU A 92 -5.14 17.07 11.59
N GLY A 93 -4.26 17.44 10.66
CA GLY A 93 -3.71 18.78 10.57
C GLY A 93 -4.77 19.85 10.32
N ARG A 94 -5.84 19.53 9.59
CA ARG A 94 -6.96 20.45 9.38
C ARG A 94 -7.75 20.67 10.66
N HIS A 95 -8.10 19.59 11.37
CA HIS A 95 -8.78 19.69 12.67
C HIS A 95 -7.96 20.50 13.68
N LEU A 96 -6.66 20.20 13.84
CA LEU A 96 -5.78 20.95 14.74
C LEU A 96 -5.63 22.43 14.38
N TYR A 97 -5.65 22.75 13.08
CA TYR A 97 -5.62 24.14 12.61
C TYR A 97 -6.89 24.90 12.99
N ILE A 98 -8.06 24.26 12.84
CA ILE A 98 -9.36 24.83 13.22
C ILE A 98 -9.44 25.01 14.73
N ASP A 99 -9.04 24.01 15.52
CA ASP A 99 -9.00 24.05 16.98
C ASP A 99 -8.15 25.23 17.48
N THR A 100 -6.96 25.41 16.90
CA THR A 100 -6.08 26.54 17.23
C THR A 100 -6.72 27.88 16.85
N ALA A 101 -7.37 27.97 15.69
CA ALA A 101 -8.03 29.19 15.24
C ALA A 101 -9.25 29.56 16.11
N ARG A 102 -10.00 28.57 16.61
CA ARG A 102 -11.13 28.75 17.54
C ARG A 102 -10.67 29.20 18.92
N GLY A 103 -9.64 28.57 19.49
CA GLY A 103 -9.07 28.94 20.79
C GLY A 103 -8.46 30.34 20.85
N LEU A 104 -8.08 30.93 19.71
CA LEU A 104 -7.67 32.34 19.60
C LEU A 104 -8.86 33.32 19.57
N GLY A 105 -10.09 32.84 19.34
CA GLY A 105 -11.29 33.66 19.15
C GLY A 105 -12.37 33.55 20.25
N SER A 106 -12.34 32.54 21.13
CA SER A 106 -13.37 32.28 22.15
C SER A 106 -12.86 32.46 23.60
N SER A 107 -13.75 32.89 24.51
CA SER A 107 -13.46 33.07 25.94
C SER A 107 -13.58 31.72 26.68
N TYR A 108 -12.48 30.98 26.73
CA TYR A 108 -11.98 29.98 27.70
C TYR A 108 -12.87 29.01 28.51
N LEU A 109 -14.21 29.02 28.49
CA LEU A 109 -14.98 28.26 29.50
C LEU A 109 -15.96 27.18 28.99
N LEU A 110 -16.02 26.86 27.69
CA LEU A 110 -16.95 25.82 27.20
C LEU A 110 -16.41 24.82 26.14
N GLU A 111 -15.16 24.93 25.67
CA GLU A 111 -14.68 24.21 24.46
C GLU A 111 -13.63 23.09 24.69
N GLU A 112 -13.15 22.85 25.92
CA GLU A 112 -12.15 21.78 26.16
C GLU A 112 -12.65 20.37 25.81
N ALA A 113 -13.97 20.15 25.82
CA ALA A 113 -14.58 18.85 25.50
C ALA A 113 -14.56 18.51 23.99
N ASP A 114 -14.26 19.47 23.10
CA ASP A 114 -14.33 19.27 21.65
C ASP A 114 -12.95 19.15 20.98
N LEU A 115 -11.86 19.34 21.73
CA LEU A 115 -10.48 19.26 21.23
C LEU A 115 -10.03 17.82 21.04
N ILE A 116 -9.21 17.57 20.02
CA ILE A 116 -8.56 16.26 19.84
C ILE A 116 -7.39 16.14 20.81
N ASP A 117 -7.51 15.27 21.81
CA ASP A 117 -6.43 15.03 22.76
C ASP A 117 -5.22 14.31 22.12
N ARG A 118 -4.09 14.29 22.83
CA ARG A 118 -2.84 13.70 22.33
C ARG A 118 -2.91 12.18 22.14
N ASP A 119 -3.72 11.49 22.95
CA ASP A 119 -3.87 10.04 22.88
C ASP A 119 -4.64 9.65 21.62
N ASP A 120 -5.73 10.37 21.30
CA ASP A 120 -6.51 10.18 20.08
C ASP A 120 -5.72 10.57 18.81
N GLN A 121 -4.91 11.64 18.87
CA GLN A 121 -3.96 11.97 17.80
C GLN A 121 -2.99 10.80 17.53
N GLN A 122 -2.41 10.23 18.59
CA GLN A 122 -1.44 9.15 18.47
C GLN A 122 -2.09 7.86 17.97
N LYS A 123 -3.26 7.48 18.50
CA LYS A 123 -4.02 6.32 18.02
C LYS A 123 -4.37 6.46 16.54
N PHE A 124 -4.80 7.64 16.12
CA PHE A 124 -5.16 7.90 14.74
C PHE A 124 -3.98 7.69 13.80
N LEU A 125 -2.84 8.32 14.06
CA LEU A 125 -1.63 8.13 13.25
C LEU A 125 -1.11 6.67 13.28
N ALA A 126 -1.17 6.03 14.45
CA ALA A 126 -0.76 4.62 14.59
C ALA A 126 -1.67 3.64 13.84
N SER A 127 -2.89 4.04 13.43
CA SER A 127 -3.77 3.17 12.63
C SER A 127 -3.21 2.83 11.24
N ALA A 128 -2.17 3.52 10.77
CA ALA A 128 -1.42 3.12 9.58
C ALA A 128 -0.82 1.71 9.67
N ASP A 129 -0.52 1.24 10.88
CA ASP A 129 0.00 -0.10 11.11
C ASP A 129 -1.05 -1.19 10.86
N PHE A 130 -2.34 -0.84 10.72
CA PHE A 130 -3.41 -1.80 10.45
C PHE A 130 -3.17 -2.58 9.16
N LEU A 131 -2.66 -1.92 8.12
CA LEU A 131 -2.32 -2.58 6.86
C LEU A 131 -1.32 -3.71 7.09
N ALA A 132 -0.22 -3.44 7.79
CA ALA A 132 0.82 -4.42 8.03
C ALA A 132 0.39 -5.53 9.01
N ASN A 133 -0.44 -5.20 10.01
CA ASN A 133 -0.87 -6.13 11.05
C ASN A 133 -2.04 -7.04 10.65
N HIS A 134 -3.02 -6.49 9.93
CA HIS A 134 -4.32 -7.14 9.71
C HIS A 134 -4.72 -7.18 8.24
N GLY A 135 -4.42 -6.12 7.48
CA GLY A 135 -4.80 -6.03 6.07
C GLY A 135 -3.96 -6.90 5.13
N LEU A 136 -2.66 -7.03 5.41
CA LEU A 136 -1.69 -7.65 4.51
C LEU A 136 -2.01 -9.11 4.16
N PRO A 137 -2.44 -9.99 5.09
CA PRO A 137 -2.83 -11.36 4.73
C PRO A 137 -4.00 -11.42 3.74
N LYS A 138 -5.05 -10.60 3.94
CA LYS A 138 -6.20 -10.50 3.03
C LYS A 138 -5.78 -9.96 1.66
N LEU A 139 -4.90 -8.94 1.66
CA LEU A 139 -4.32 -8.37 0.44
C LEU A 139 -3.54 -9.45 -0.34
N ILE A 140 -2.62 -10.16 0.31
CA ILE A 140 -1.79 -11.20 -0.33
C ILE A 140 -2.69 -12.28 -0.95
N SER A 141 -3.68 -12.77 -0.21
CA SER A 141 -4.59 -13.82 -0.69
C SER A 141 -5.39 -13.39 -1.92
N SER A 142 -5.97 -12.18 -1.88
CA SER A 142 -6.77 -11.63 -2.98
C SER A 142 -5.90 -11.35 -4.21
N MET A 143 -4.73 -10.76 -3.99
CA MET A 143 -3.78 -10.45 -5.06
C MET A 143 -3.18 -11.71 -5.69
N GLN A 144 -2.94 -12.76 -4.90
CA GLN A 144 -2.52 -14.06 -5.43
C GLN A 144 -3.63 -14.70 -6.29
N THR A 145 -4.89 -14.54 -5.91
CA THR A 145 -6.03 -15.01 -6.71
C THR A 145 -6.08 -14.28 -8.05
N ALA A 146 -5.94 -12.94 -8.03
CA ALA A 146 -5.87 -12.12 -9.24
C ALA A 146 -4.67 -12.52 -10.13
N ALA A 147 -3.49 -12.68 -9.54
CA ALA A 147 -2.29 -13.10 -10.25
C ALA A 147 -2.45 -14.49 -10.88
N THR A 148 -3.09 -15.42 -10.17
CA THR A 148 -3.38 -16.77 -10.70
C THR A 148 -4.30 -16.69 -11.92
N GLU A 149 -5.36 -15.89 -11.84
CA GLU A 149 -6.31 -15.73 -12.95
C GLU A 149 -5.65 -15.15 -14.21
N VAL A 150 -4.83 -14.11 -14.06
CA VAL A 150 -4.15 -13.44 -15.19
C VAL A 150 -3.00 -14.30 -15.76
N LEU A 151 -2.30 -15.05 -14.92
CA LEU A 151 -1.09 -15.80 -15.32
C LEU A 151 -1.36 -17.26 -15.69
N LYS A 152 -2.58 -17.79 -15.52
CA LYS A 152 -2.92 -19.19 -15.87
C LYS A 152 -2.66 -19.52 -17.35
N ALA A 153 -2.88 -18.56 -18.24
CA ALA A 153 -2.66 -18.72 -19.67
C ALA A 153 -1.19 -18.52 -20.08
N LYS A 154 -0.36 -17.95 -19.20
CA LYS A 154 1.03 -17.58 -19.52
C LYS A 154 2.02 -18.69 -19.15
N GLN A 155 2.83 -19.10 -20.11
CA GLN A 155 3.83 -20.14 -19.98
C GLN A 155 5.22 -19.55 -19.71
N LEU A 156 6.10 -20.34 -19.09
CA LEU A 156 7.47 -19.93 -18.75
C LEU A 156 8.34 -19.57 -19.97
N ARG A 157 7.97 -20.07 -21.15
CA ARG A 157 8.63 -19.80 -22.44
C ARG A 157 8.13 -18.55 -23.13
N ASP A 158 7.02 -17.98 -22.68
CA ASP A 158 6.42 -16.82 -23.33
C ASP A 158 7.35 -15.62 -23.19
N PHE A 159 7.43 -14.82 -24.25
CA PHE A 159 8.28 -13.65 -24.28
C PHE A 159 7.56 -12.45 -23.65
N PHE A 160 8.22 -11.82 -22.69
CA PHE A 160 7.77 -10.61 -22.03
C PHE A 160 8.70 -9.47 -22.40
N ASN A 161 8.12 -8.37 -22.89
CA ASN A 161 8.78 -7.09 -23.00
C ASN A 161 8.18 -6.09 -21.99
N THR A 162 8.66 -4.85 -22.00
CA THR A 162 8.19 -3.78 -21.09
C THR A 162 6.68 -3.58 -21.17
N ALA A 163 6.12 -3.59 -22.39
CA ALA A 163 4.68 -3.40 -22.60
C ALA A 163 3.85 -4.56 -22.04
N ILE A 164 4.24 -5.81 -22.32
CA ILE A 164 3.54 -7.00 -21.82
C ILE A 164 3.63 -7.09 -20.30
N LEU A 165 4.79 -6.75 -19.72
CA LEU A 165 4.95 -6.74 -18.26
C LEU A 165 4.06 -5.68 -17.61
N HIS A 166 4.05 -4.46 -18.14
CA HIS A 166 3.19 -3.38 -17.66
C HIS A 166 1.71 -3.76 -17.76
N GLU A 167 1.28 -4.24 -18.93
CA GLU A 167 -0.09 -4.71 -19.14
C GLU A 167 -0.46 -5.83 -18.17
N THR A 168 0.44 -6.79 -17.94
CA THR A 168 0.20 -7.89 -16.98
C THR A 168 0.07 -7.36 -15.55
N ILE A 169 0.90 -6.40 -15.14
CA ILE A 169 0.79 -5.76 -13.82
C ILE A 169 -0.57 -5.07 -13.68
N MET A 170 -0.96 -4.26 -14.67
CA MET A 170 -2.24 -3.55 -14.65
C MET A 170 -3.42 -4.51 -14.64
N GLN A 171 -3.42 -5.57 -15.47
CA GLN A 171 -4.47 -6.59 -15.47
C GLN A 171 -4.64 -7.25 -14.09
N ILE A 172 -3.54 -7.55 -13.38
CA ILE A 172 -3.63 -8.12 -12.04
C ILE A 172 -4.24 -7.12 -11.06
N LEU A 173 -3.82 -5.85 -11.11
CA LEU A 173 -4.37 -4.78 -10.27
C LEU A 173 -5.85 -4.54 -10.56
N ASP A 174 -6.26 -4.51 -11.84
CA ASP A 174 -7.65 -4.31 -12.27
C ASP A 174 -8.55 -5.46 -11.80
N VAL A 175 -8.07 -6.71 -11.97
CA VAL A 175 -8.79 -7.89 -11.47
C VAL A 175 -8.94 -7.83 -9.95
N PHE A 176 -7.88 -7.46 -9.22
CA PHE A 176 -7.92 -7.26 -7.77
C PHE A 176 -8.92 -6.17 -7.38
N LEU A 177 -8.84 -4.97 -7.95
CA LEU A 177 -9.71 -3.83 -7.64
C LEU A 177 -11.18 -4.10 -7.96
N SER A 178 -11.44 -4.96 -8.95
CA SER A 178 -12.80 -5.40 -9.33
C SER A 178 -13.34 -6.57 -8.50
N MET A 179 -12.57 -7.11 -7.54
CA MET A 179 -13.06 -8.17 -6.66
C MET A 179 -14.10 -7.63 -5.68
N GLY A 180 -15.16 -8.40 -5.42
CA GLY A 180 -16.10 -8.08 -4.35
C GLY A 180 -16.88 -6.77 -4.56
N SER A 181 -17.11 -6.03 -3.48
CA SER A 181 -17.82 -4.76 -3.53
C SER A 181 -16.90 -3.61 -3.99
N PRO A 182 -17.49 -2.52 -4.52
CA PRO A 182 -16.75 -1.26 -4.67
C PRO A 182 -16.06 -0.91 -3.35
N HIS A 183 -14.79 -0.50 -3.43
CA HIS A 183 -13.97 -0.09 -2.28
C HIS A 183 -13.64 -1.19 -1.25
N HIS A 184 -13.80 -2.49 -1.56
CA HIS A 184 -13.40 -3.58 -0.64
C HIS A 184 -11.92 -3.51 -0.19
N TRP A 185 -11.08 -2.82 -0.95
CA TRP A 185 -9.67 -2.62 -0.65
C TRP A 185 -9.45 -1.64 0.54
N VAL A 186 -10.45 -0.84 0.89
CA VAL A 186 -10.42 0.05 2.09
C VAL A 186 -10.35 -0.79 3.37
N ASP A 187 -10.96 -1.99 3.37
CA ASP A 187 -10.92 -2.91 4.50
C ASP A 187 -9.52 -3.44 4.81
N CYS A 188 -8.58 -3.31 3.86
CA CYS A 188 -7.17 -3.62 4.09
C CYS A 188 -6.45 -2.50 4.87
N LEU A 189 -6.99 -1.29 4.90
CA LEU A 189 -6.37 -0.12 5.53
C LEU A 189 -6.96 0.18 6.91
N MET A 190 -8.21 -0.17 7.13
CA MET A 190 -8.93 0.15 8.37
C MET A 190 -10.11 -0.78 8.62
N PRO A 191 -10.46 -1.03 9.89
CA PRO A 191 -11.59 -1.89 10.25
C PRO A 191 -12.92 -1.23 9.92
N GLU A 192 -13.90 -2.02 9.47
CA GLU A 192 -15.25 -1.56 9.08
C GLU A 192 -15.91 -0.69 10.17
N ASP A 193 -15.76 -1.11 11.43
CA ASP A 193 -16.18 -0.34 12.59
C ASP A 193 -14.93 0.18 13.34
N PRO A 194 -14.76 1.51 13.47
CA PRO A 194 -13.66 2.12 14.22
C PRO A 194 -13.50 1.57 15.63
N ARG A 195 -14.59 1.15 16.28
CA ARG A 195 -14.59 0.58 17.63
C ARG A 195 -13.87 -0.76 17.70
N LEU A 196 -13.82 -1.52 16.59
CA LEU A 196 -13.10 -2.79 16.51
C LEU A 196 -11.58 -2.59 16.50
N TYR A 197 -11.09 -1.41 16.10
CA TYR A 197 -9.66 -1.08 16.21
C TYR A 197 -9.19 -1.10 17.68
N LYS A 198 -10.04 -0.63 18.60
CA LYS A 198 -9.79 -0.62 20.05
C LYS A 198 -9.69 -2.05 20.60
N LEU A 199 -10.61 -2.92 20.19
CA LEU A 199 -10.67 -4.31 20.66
C LEU A 199 -9.46 -5.15 20.24
N ALA A 200 -8.85 -4.85 19.08
CA ALA A 200 -7.64 -5.53 18.63
C ALA A 200 -6.40 -5.24 19.50
N LYS A 201 -6.42 -4.15 20.29
CA LYS A 201 -5.28 -3.71 21.12
C LYS A 201 -5.53 -3.77 22.62
N THR A 202 -6.79 -3.85 23.07
CA THR A 202 -7.13 -3.95 24.50
C THR A 202 -7.93 -5.23 24.80
N SER A 203 -7.26 -6.24 25.36
CA SER A 203 -7.90 -7.38 26.02
C SER A 203 -8.32 -7.01 27.45
N SER A 204 -9.27 -6.09 27.62
CA SER A 204 -9.78 -5.72 28.94
C SER A 204 -11.31 -5.64 28.95
N ASP A 205 -11.91 -6.39 29.86
CA ASP A 205 -13.30 -6.28 30.32
C ASP A 205 -13.64 -4.83 30.67
N GLU A 206 -14.55 -4.20 29.95
CA GLU A 206 -15.25 -2.98 30.39
C GLU A 206 -16.68 -3.01 29.79
N THR A 207 -17.68 -3.02 30.67
CA THR A 207 -19.09 -3.35 30.40
C THR A 207 -19.95 -2.13 30.01
N ASN A 208 -19.35 -1.07 29.47
CA ASN A 208 -20.07 0.14 29.03
C ASN A 208 -19.97 0.28 27.50
N PRO A 209 -21.05 0.69 26.80
CA PRO A 209 -20.94 1.01 25.38
C PRO A 209 -19.90 2.12 25.21
N PRO A 210 -18.90 1.96 24.31
CA PRO A 210 -17.83 2.94 24.18
C PRO A 210 -18.43 4.27 23.70
N GLU A 211 -18.19 5.35 24.47
CA GLU A 211 -18.46 6.72 24.02
C GLU A 211 -17.73 6.97 22.70
N PHE A 212 -18.40 7.66 21.76
CA PHE A 212 -17.84 7.99 20.46
C PHE A 212 -16.72 9.02 20.64
N THR A 213 -15.48 8.61 20.36
CA THR A 213 -14.27 9.41 20.60
C THR A 213 -13.92 10.30 19.41
N LYS A 214 -13.00 11.24 19.61
CA LYS A 214 -12.44 12.05 18.51
C LYS A 214 -11.65 11.17 17.54
N PHE A 215 -10.99 10.12 18.05
CA PHE A 215 -10.42 9.07 17.21
C PHE A 215 -11.48 8.43 16.29
N ASP A 216 -12.65 8.06 16.81
CA ASP A 216 -13.71 7.46 15.98
C ASP A 216 -14.20 8.42 14.89
N GLN A 217 -14.33 9.71 15.20
CA GLN A 217 -14.67 10.75 14.24
C GLN A 217 -13.66 10.83 13.09
N LEU A 218 -12.36 10.86 13.41
CA LEU A 218 -11.28 10.90 12.42
C LEU A 218 -11.27 9.65 11.53
N MET A 219 -11.53 8.47 12.11
CA MET A 219 -11.60 7.22 11.37
C MET A 219 -12.80 7.16 10.42
N VAL A 220 -13.97 7.66 10.84
CA VAL A 220 -15.16 7.77 9.97
C VAL A 220 -14.88 8.69 8.80
N GLU A 221 -14.35 9.90 9.05
CA GLU A 221 -14.02 10.84 7.99
C GLU A 221 -12.98 10.25 7.02
N THR A 222 -11.95 9.58 7.55
CA THR A 222 -10.94 8.93 6.72
C THR A 222 -11.58 7.85 5.84
N ARG A 223 -12.50 7.04 6.35
CA ARG A 223 -13.23 6.04 5.55
C ARG A 223 -14.03 6.68 4.42
N GLU A 224 -14.72 7.78 4.68
CA GLU A 224 -15.46 8.53 3.66
C GLU A 224 -14.53 9.03 2.55
N VAL A 225 -13.39 9.61 2.93
CA VAL A 225 -12.37 10.08 1.98
C VAL A 225 -11.81 8.93 1.14
N LEU A 226 -11.46 7.80 1.77
CA LEU A 226 -10.92 6.64 1.05
C LEU A 226 -11.96 5.99 0.12
N SER A 227 -13.24 6.08 0.46
CA SER A 227 -14.34 5.54 -0.35
C SER A 227 -14.80 6.50 -1.45
N SER A 228 -14.21 7.69 -1.55
CA SER A 228 -14.57 8.68 -2.57
C SER A 228 -14.09 8.29 -3.98
N ALA A 229 -14.80 8.77 -4.99
CA ALA A 229 -14.42 8.57 -6.39
C ALA A 229 -13.12 9.32 -6.71
N GLU A 230 -12.94 10.50 -6.12
CA GLU A 230 -11.76 11.35 -6.24
C GLU A 230 -10.51 10.62 -5.75
N PHE A 231 -10.59 10.02 -4.55
CA PHE A 231 -9.46 9.25 -4.01
C PHE A 231 -9.20 7.98 -4.82
N SER A 232 -10.25 7.30 -5.28
CA SER A 232 -10.11 6.11 -6.13
C SER A 232 -9.36 6.43 -7.43
N ASN A 233 -9.66 7.57 -8.07
CA ASN A 233 -8.94 8.06 -9.24
C ASN A 233 -7.47 8.39 -8.92
N VAL A 234 -7.19 9.02 -7.77
CA VAL A 234 -5.82 9.29 -7.32
C VAL A 234 -5.02 8.00 -7.13
N VAL A 235 -5.63 6.96 -6.55
CA VAL A 235 -5.01 5.63 -6.39
C VAL A 235 -4.70 5.02 -7.75
N GLU A 236 -5.66 5.01 -8.69
CA GLU A 236 -5.48 4.45 -10.02
C GLU A 236 -4.33 5.12 -10.79
N LEU A 237 -4.30 6.46 -10.82
CA LEU A 237 -3.25 7.22 -11.49
C LEU A 237 -1.87 6.99 -10.84
N SER A 238 -1.82 6.90 -9.52
CA SER A 238 -0.59 6.61 -8.77
C SER A 238 -0.06 5.21 -9.07
N LEU A 239 -0.94 4.19 -9.06
CA LEU A 239 -0.57 2.81 -9.39
C LEU A 239 -0.04 2.71 -10.83
N LYS A 240 -0.69 3.38 -11.78
CA LYS A 240 -0.26 3.44 -13.18
C LYS A 240 1.12 4.09 -13.32
N ALA A 241 1.37 5.19 -12.61
CA ALA A 241 2.67 5.87 -12.62
C ALA A 241 3.78 4.98 -12.04
N VAL A 242 3.51 4.30 -10.92
CA VAL A 242 4.47 3.36 -10.30
C VAL A 242 4.73 2.15 -11.18
N ALA A 243 3.68 1.54 -11.75
CA ALA A 243 3.80 0.40 -12.65
C ALA A 243 4.64 0.74 -13.89
N LYS A 244 4.42 1.93 -14.47
CA LYS A 244 5.22 2.43 -15.60
C LYS A 244 6.70 2.60 -15.21
N ALA A 245 6.98 3.28 -14.11
CA ALA A 245 8.35 3.48 -13.66
C ALA A 245 9.05 2.16 -13.33
N LEU A 246 8.33 1.20 -12.74
CA LEU A 246 8.86 -0.11 -12.39
C LEU A 246 9.36 -0.87 -13.61
N VAL A 247 8.58 -0.92 -14.70
CA VAL A 247 8.98 -1.67 -15.91
C VAL A 247 10.13 -1.00 -16.67
N GLU A 248 10.38 0.28 -16.42
CA GLU A 248 11.51 1.05 -16.96
C GLU A 248 12.78 0.91 -16.08
N GLU A 249 12.67 0.27 -14.92
CA GLU A 249 13.75 0.18 -13.93
C GLU A 249 14.99 -0.54 -14.46
N LYS A 250 16.17 -0.02 -14.11
CA LYS A 250 17.46 -0.53 -14.60
C LYS A 250 17.69 -2.00 -14.25
N GLY A 251 17.09 -2.50 -13.17
CA GLY A 251 17.12 -3.91 -12.80
C GLY A 251 16.59 -4.84 -13.91
N PHE A 252 15.64 -4.37 -14.73
CA PHE A 252 15.11 -5.13 -15.87
C PHE A 252 16.02 -5.05 -17.10
N GLN A 253 17.09 -4.26 -17.08
CA GLN A 253 18.01 -4.03 -18.20
C GLN A 253 19.39 -4.70 -18.02
N SER A 254 19.71 -5.21 -16.83
CA SER A 254 21.03 -5.77 -16.50
C SER A 254 21.20 -7.24 -16.95
N GLY A 255 22.43 -7.61 -17.39
CA GLY A 255 22.81 -9.02 -17.66
C GLY A 255 22.44 -9.58 -19.04
N GLY A 256 22.89 -8.92 -20.12
CA GLY A 256 22.93 -9.49 -21.48
C GLY A 256 21.59 -9.58 -22.22
N GLY A 257 20.55 -8.89 -21.74
CA GLY A 257 19.26 -8.79 -22.44
C GLY A 257 18.44 -7.64 -21.88
N ASN A 258 17.98 -6.75 -22.77
CA ASN A 258 17.12 -5.63 -22.42
C ASN A 258 15.66 -6.09 -22.43
N LEU A 259 14.87 -5.80 -21.38
CA LEU A 259 13.44 -6.10 -21.36
C LEU A 259 12.72 -5.45 -22.55
N THR A 260 13.24 -4.34 -23.09
CA THR A 260 12.70 -3.72 -24.32
C THR A 260 12.68 -4.69 -25.51
N ASN A 261 13.68 -5.57 -25.61
CA ASN A 261 13.83 -6.52 -26.71
C ASN A 261 13.07 -7.84 -26.46
N GLY A 262 12.47 -7.98 -25.27
CA GLY A 262 11.77 -9.17 -24.84
C GLY A 262 12.69 -10.26 -24.27
N MET A 263 12.18 -10.99 -23.29
CA MET A 263 12.85 -12.17 -22.73
C MET A 263 11.83 -13.23 -22.28
N PRO A 264 12.20 -14.52 -22.25
CA PRO A 264 11.33 -15.57 -21.71
C PRO A 264 10.97 -15.30 -20.24
N LEU A 265 9.72 -15.55 -19.88
CA LEU A 265 9.20 -15.39 -18.51
C LEU A 265 10.07 -16.07 -17.46
N ALA A 266 10.57 -17.28 -17.73
CA ALA A 266 11.48 -18.00 -16.83
C ALA A 266 12.74 -17.20 -16.45
N ARG A 267 13.26 -16.37 -17.37
CA ARG A 267 14.41 -15.49 -17.12
C ARG A 267 14.00 -14.16 -16.49
N LEU A 268 12.74 -13.77 -16.59
CA LEU A 268 12.19 -12.56 -15.98
C LEU A 268 11.93 -12.75 -14.48
N LEU A 269 11.49 -13.94 -14.04
CA LEU A 269 11.18 -14.19 -12.62
C LEU A 269 12.33 -13.85 -11.65
N PRO A 270 13.60 -14.22 -11.93
CA PRO A 270 14.72 -13.80 -11.07
C PRO A 270 14.93 -12.28 -11.05
N ARG A 271 14.66 -11.57 -12.15
CA ARG A 271 14.76 -10.11 -12.20
C ARG A 271 13.67 -9.43 -11.38
N ILE A 272 12.44 -9.95 -11.46
CA ILE A 272 11.34 -9.50 -10.59
C ILE A 272 11.76 -9.65 -9.12
N ALA A 273 12.28 -10.81 -8.74
CA ALA A 273 12.73 -11.06 -7.36
C ALA A 273 13.85 -10.10 -6.89
N GLN A 274 14.72 -9.65 -7.79
CA GLN A 274 15.78 -8.68 -7.49
C GLN A 274 15.26 -7.25 -7.34
N ILE A 275 14.17 -6.89 -8.02
CA ILE A 275 13.62 -5.53 -8.03
C ILE A 275 12.57 -5.34 -6.94
N CYS A 276 11.82 -6.38 -6.55
CA CYS A 276 10.80 -6.26 -5.51
C CYS A 276 11.28 -5.60 -4.21
N PRO A 277 12.52 -5.83 -3.70
CA PRO A 277 13.03 -5.11 -2.54
C PRO A 277 13.12 -3.58 -2.73
N THR A 278 13.40 -3.10 -3.94
CA THR A 278 13.55 -1.65 -4.22
C THR A 278 12.21 -0.91 -4.17
N LEU A 279 11.10 -1.61 -4.44
CA LEU A 279 9.74 -1.07 -4.29
C LEU A 279 9.44 -0.70 -2.83
N VAL A 280 9.97 -1.47 -1.89
CA VAL A 280 9.69 -1.34 -0.44
C VAL A 280 10.86 -0.74 0.34
N GLU A 281 11.77 -0.04 -0.34
CA GLU A 281 12.87 0.67 0.29
C GLU A 281 12.41 1.82 1.20
N GLU A 282 13.34 2.28 2.03
CA GLU A 282 13.18 3.44 2.90
C GLU A 282 12.64 4.66 2.11
N PRO A 283 11.62 5.39 2.62
CA PRO A 283 10.98 6.47 1.87
C PRO A 283 11.92 7.54 1.30
N SER A 284 13.02 7.83 2.01
CA SER A 284 14.03 8.81 1.59
C SER A 284 14.78 8.43 0.31
N LYS A 285 14.88 7.13 0.00
CA LYS A 285 15.59 6.56 -1.16
C LYS A 285 14.64 5.99 -2.22
N ASN A 286 13.37 5.85 -1.87
CA ASN A 286 12.37 5.21 -2.71
C ASN A 286 11.84 6.17 -3.78
N GLN A 287 12.37 6.03 -5.00
CA GLN A 287 11.92 6.84 -6.15
C GLN A 287 10.43 6.67 -6.48
N PHE A 288 9.81 5.51 -6.15
CA PHE A 288 8.41 5.28 -6.44
C PHE A 288 7.51 6.17 -5.56
N ILE A 289 7.92 6.42 -4.32
CA ILE A 289 7.25 7.37 -3.44
C ILE A 289 7.34 8.80 -4.03
N GLN A 290 8.48 9.19 -4.59
CA GLN A 290 8.62 10.49 -5.27
C GLN A 290 7.76 10.58 -6.53
N ILE A 291 7.66 9.49 -7.30
CA ILE A 291 6.79 9.42 -8.49
C ILE A 291 5.33 9.62 -8.08
N ILE A 292 4.85 8.95 -7.03
CA ILE A 292 3.48 9.11 -6.53
C ILE A 292 3.24 10.59 -6.19
N GLN A 293 4.17 11.24 -5.49
CA GLN A 293 4.05 12.64 -5.11
C GLN A 293 4.04 13.60 -6.32
N SER A 294 4.70 13.22 -7.41
CA SER A 294 4.78 14.03 -8.63
C SER A 294 3.50 13.98 -9.48
N VAL A 295 2.57 13.06 -9.18
CA VAL A 295 1.28 12.96 -9.88
C VAL A 295 0.46 14.23 -9.58
N PRO A 296 0.09 15.05 -10.58
CA PRO A 296 -0.59 16.32 -10.35
C PRO A 296 -1.89 16.20 -9.54
N GLU A 297 -2.66 15.15 -9.79
CA GLU A 297 -3.92 14.84 -9.12
C GLU A 297 -3.74 14.57 -7.63
N VAL A 298 -2.59 14.02 -7.22
CA VAL A 298 -2.24 13.81 -5.80
C VAL A 298 -2.15 15.16 -5.08
N GLY A 299 -1.40 16.11 -5.65
CA GLY A 299 -1.23 17.44 -5.07
C GLY A 299 -2.55 18.22 -5.00
N LEU A 300 -3.34 18.18 -6.07
CA LEU A 300 -4.66 18.82 -6.13
C LEU A 300 -5.61 18.22 -5.08
N PHE A 301 -5.68 16.89 -5.00
CA PHE A 301 -6.54 16.18 -4.05
C PHE A 301 -6.23 16.56 -2.60
N PHE A 302 -4.95 16.52 -2.19
CA PHE A 302 -4.60 16.84 -0.81
C PHE A 302 -4.77 18.32 -0.46
N THR A 303 -4.59 19.21 -1.43
CA THR A 303 -4.91 20.63 -1.25
C THR A 303 -6.40 20.82 -0.97
N LEU A 304 -7.26 20.16 -1.75
CA LEU A 304 -8.71 20.19 -1.56
C LEU A 304 -9.12 19.58 -0.23
N LEU A 305 -8.61 18.38 0.10
CA LEU A 305 -8.89 17.67 1.36
C LEU A 305 -8.55 18.53 2.58
N TYR A 306 -7.40 19.19 2.57
CA TYR A 306 -6.96 20.06 3.66
C TYR A 306 -7.80 21.36 3.73
N SER A 307 -8.20 21.92 2.59
CA SER A 307 -9.01 23.14 2.53
C SER A 307 -10.50 22.89 2.80
N ASN A 308 -10.95 21.64 2.78
CA ASN A 308 -12.35 21.29 2.92
C ASN A 308 -12.83 21.55 4.35
N MET A 309 -13.46 22.71 4.57
CA MET A 309 -14.02 23.12 5.85
C MET A 309 -15.44 22.57 6.08
N SER A 310 -16.04 21.87 5.12
CA SER A 310 -17.41 21.37 5.26
C SER A 310 -17.44 19.99 5.92
N ALA A 311 -17.17 19.97 7.22
CA ALA A 311 -17.62 18.98 8.21
C ALA A 311 -16.85 19.24 9.51
N SER A 312 -17.31 20.20 10.30
CA SER A 312 -16.96 20.35 11.70
C SER A 312 -18.24 20.56 12.47
#